data_AF-J3M5T7-F1
#
_entry.id   AF-J3M5T7-F1
#
_cell.length_a   1.000
_cell.length_b   1.000
_cell.length_c   1.000
_cell.angle_alpha   90.00
_cell.angle_beta   90.00
_cell.angle_gamma   90.00
#
_symmetry.space_group_name_H-M   'P 1'
#
loop_
_entity.id
_entity.type
_entity.pdbx_description
1 polymer ?
#
loop_
_entity_poly.entity_id
_entity_poly.type
_entity_poly.pdbx_seq_one_letter_code
_entity_poly.pdbx_strand_id
1 'polypeptide(L)'
;MAMARFCHSHILSDPKQVLYKGCAYITKSGAQLGQITCGRPILKASVPSLCNIHFQKSQKLIAHAYKKVGFNRSPNFGLLVAESIRQIQAKRREPPS
;
A
#
# COMPACT_ATOMS: atom_id res chain seq x y z
N MET A 1 3.11 26.30 0.81
CA MET A 1 2.57 25.52 -0.33
C MET A 1 2.24 26.52 -1.42
N ALA A 2 3.25 26.90 -2.20
CA ALA A 2 3.10 27.86 -3.28
C ALA A 2 2.78 27.09 -4.58
N MET A 3 1.82 27.59 -5.36
CA MET A 3 1.42 27.10 -6.70
C MET A 3 0.29 26.04 -6.79
N ALA A 4 -0.72 26.04 -5.92
CA ALA A 4 -2.01 25.40 -6.25
C ALA A 4 -3.17 26.29 -5.80
N ARG A 5 -4.04 26.70 -6.75
CA ARG A 5 -5.24 27.52 -6.47
C ARG A 5 -6.30 26.80 -5.64
N PHE A 6 -6.17 25.48 -5.51
CA PHE A 6 -7.15 24.61 -4.87
C PHE A 6 -6.49 23.76 -3.78
N CYS A 7 -7.22 23.50 -2.71
CA CYS A 7 -6.78 22.57 -1.67
C CYS A 7 -6.82 21.12 -2.19
N HIS A 8 -6.16 20.21 -1.47
CA HIS A 8 -6.14 18.79 -1.82
C HIS A 8 -7.54 18.18 -2.00
N SER A 9 -8.48 18.54 -1.12
CA SER A 9 -9.87 18.06 -1.20
C SER A 9 -10.52 18.49 -2.52
N HIS A 10 -10.43 19.77 -2.88
CA HIS A 10 -10.99 20.27 -4.14
C HIS A 10 -10.34 19.66 -5.37
N ILE A 11 -9.02 19.42 -5.36
CA ILE A 11 -8.33 18.72 -6.46
C ILE A 11 -8.91 17.31 -6.67
N LEU A 12 -9.20 16.60 -5.58
CA LEU A 12 -9.67 15.21 -5.61
C LEU A 12 -11.17 15.08 -5.86
N SER A 13 -11.96 16.08 -5.48
CA SER A 13 -13.41 16.11 -5.70
C SER A 13 -13.80 16.70 -7.05
N ASP A 14 -12.87 17.25 -7.83
CA ASP A 14 -13.14 17.75 -9.17
C ASP A 14 -13.63 16.60 -10.09
N PRO A 15 -14.86 16.65 -10.61
CA PRO A 15 -15.40 15.62 -11.49
C PRO A 15 -14.59 15.42 -12.77
N LYS A 16 -13.82 16.44 -13.20
CA LYS A 16 -12.96 16.41 -14.38
C LYS A 16 -11.50 16.07 -14.02
N GLN A 17 -11.23 15.62 -12.80
CA GLN A 17 -9.88 15.25 -12.36
C GLN A 17 -9.36 14.01 -13.11
N VAL A 18 -8.44 14.23 -14.05
CA VAL A 18 -7.79 13.16 -14.83
C VAL A 18 -6.40 12.77 -14.32
N LEU A 19 -5.70 13.68 -13.64
CA LEU A 19 -4.28 13.53 -13.32
C LEU A 19 -4.04 12.92 -11.94
N TYR A 20 -4.84 13.33 -10.94
CA TYR A 20 -4.61 12.98 -9.54
C TYR A 20 -5.61 11.96 -9.00
N LYS A 21 -5.16 11.18 -8.01
CA LYS A 21 -5.97 10.35 -7.10
C LYS A 21 -5.50 10.55 -5.66
N GLY A 22 -6.29 10.13 -4.69
CA GLY A 22 -5.90 10.17 -3.28
C GLY A 22 -4.88 9.06 -2.93
N CYS A 23 -3.91 9.38 -2.07
CA CYS A 23 -3.06 8.40 -1.42
C CYS A 23 -3.91 7.41 -0.59
N ALA A 24 -3.79 6.13 -0.91
CA ALA A 24 -4.59 5.04 -0.35
C ALA A 24 -4.05 4.47 0.98
N TYR A 25 -3.00 5.07 1.55
CA TYR A 25 -2.50 4.67 2.88
C TYR A 25 -3.62 4.80 3.93
N ILE A 26 -3.90 3.72 4.66
CA ILE A 26 -4.90 3.68 5.72
C ILE A 26 -4.28 4.25 7.00
N THR A 27 -4.80 5.39 7.45
CA THR A 27 -4.36 6.06 8.68
C THR A 27 -5.07 5.50 9.90
N LYS A 28 -6.36 5.19 9.77
CA LYS A 28 -7.20 4.59 10.81
C LYS A 28 -8.18 3.62 10.16
N SER A 29 -8.44 2.51 10.82
CA SER A 29 -9.46 1.54 10.43
C SER A 29 -10.24 1.12 11.67
N GLY A 30 -11.57 1.09 11.58
CA GLY A 30 -12.43 0.61 12.66
C GLY A 30 -13.79 0.14 12.15
N ALA A 31 -14.41 -0.79 12.87
CA ALA A 31 -15.68 -1.42 12.46
C ALA A 31 -16.83 -0.41 12.27
N GLN A 32 -16.86 0.67 13.06
CA GLN A 32 -17.89 1.72 12.98
C GLN A 32 -17.53 2.89 12.04
N LEU A 33 -16.25 3.24 11.91
CA LEU A 33 -15.80 4.43 11.16
C LEU A 33 -15.36 4.14 9.72
N GLY A 34 -15.30 2.87 9.32
CA GLY A 34 -14.70 2.46 8.06
C GLY A 34 -13.19 2.73 8.02
N GLN A 35 -12.65 2.86 6.79
CA GLN A 35 -11.23 3.12 6.56
C GLN A 35 -11.00 4.59 6.25
N ILE A 36 -10.19 5.26 7.07
CA ILE A 36 -9.75 6.63 6.84
C ILE A 36 -8.40 6.59 6.12
N THR A 37 -8.37 7.07 4.89
CA THR A 37 -7.16 7.14 4.08
C THR A 37 -6.45 8.49 4.22
N CYS A 38 -5.17 8.55 3.84
CA CYS A 38 -4.38 9.78 3.86
C CYS A 38 -4.96 10.89 2.99
N GLY A 39 -5.49 10.57 1.80
CA GLY A 39 -6.13 11.55 0.92
C GLY A 39 -5.19 12.62 0.32
N ARG A 40 -3.86 12.50 0.46
CA ARG A 40 -2.93 13.39 -0.23
C ARG A 40 -2.96 13.12 -1.74
N PRO A 41 -3.11 14.14 -2.61
CA PRO A 41 -3.10 13.93 -4.05
C PRO A 41 -1.77 13.33 -4.53
N ILE A 42 -1.87 12.32 -5.37
CA ILE A 42 -0.77 11.64 -6.07
C ILE A 42 -1.18 11.43 -7.53
N LEU A 43 -0.23 11.18 -8.42
CA LEU A 43 -0.55 10.89 -9.82
C LEU A 43 -1.35 9.58 -9.92
N LYS A 44 -2.31 9.50 -10.84
CA LYS A 44 -3.05 8.24 -11.09
C LYS A 44 -2.12 7.09 -11.47
N ALA A 45 -1.02 7.39 -12.15
CA ALA A 45 0.02 6.43 -12.52
C ALA A 45 0.90 5.95 -11.34
N SER A 46 0.80 6.56 -10.15
CA SER A 46 1.59 6.11 -9.00
C SER A 46 1.18 4.69 -8.57
N VAL A 47 2.14 3.78 -8.62
CA VAL A 47 2.04 2.38 -8.18
C VAL A 47 3.20 2.09 -7.21
N PRO A 48 2.92 1.72 -5.95
CA PRO A 48 1.59 1.63 -5.32
C PRO A 48 0.94 3.01 -5.16
N SER A 49 -0.36 3.05 -4.88
CA SER A 49 -1.15 4.29 -4.69
C SER A 49 -0.81 5.01 -3.37
N LEU A 50 0.46 5.35 -3.14
CA LEU A 50 0.98 5.97 -1.92
C LEU A 50 1.69 7.28 -2.24
N CYS A 51 1.60 8.27 -1.35
CA CYS A 51 2.47 9.44 -1.41
C CYS A 51 3.88 9.08 -0.93
N ASN A 52 4.90 9.88 -1.28
CA ASN A 52 6.30 9.58 -0.96
C ASN A 52 6.54 9.25 0.53
N ILE A 53 5.90 10.00 1.43
CA ILE A 53 6.01 9.78 2.88
C ILE A 53 5.49 8.39 3.27
N HIS A 54 4.31 8.00 2.75
CA HIS A 54 3.72 6.71 3.06
C HIS A 54 4.40 5.56 2.32
N PHE A 55 4.90 5.78 1.11
CA PHE A 55 5.69 4.79 0.39
C PHE A 55 6.96 4.44 1.16
N GLN A 56 7.74 5.44 1.57
CA GLN A 56 8.95 5.24 2.36
C GLN A 56 8.65 4.59 3.72
N LYS A 57 7.56 5.00 4.39
CA LYS A 57 7.12 4.39 5.65
C LYS A 57 6.79 2.90 5.46
N SER A 58 6.01 2.58 4.43
CA SER A 58 5.66 1.19 4.10
C SER A 58 6.90 0.36 3.78
N GLN A 59 7.84 0.90 3.00
CA GLN A 59 9.11 0.22 2.72
C GLN A 59 9.91 -0.08 4.00
N LYS A 60 9.98 0.86 4.95
CA LYS A 60 10.64 0.65 6.25
C LYS A 60 9.97 -0.43 7.09
N LEU A 61 8.64 -0.42 7.15
CA LEU A 61 7.87 -1.44 7.88
C LEU A 61 8.07 -2.83 7.28
N ILE A 62 8.05 -2.93 5.94
CA ILE A 62 8.33 -4.16 5.21
C ILE A 62 9.75 -4.66 5.50
N ALA A 63 10.76 -3.79 5.38
CA ALA A 63 12.14 -4.15 5.68
C ALA A 63 12.33 -4.62 7.13
N HIS A 64 11.69 -3.95 8.09
CA HIS A 64 11.71 -4.35 9.49
C HIS A 64 11.04 -5.72 9.71
N ALA A 65 9.88 -5.97 9.09
CA ALA A 65 9.20 -7.25 9.16
C ALA A 65 10.08 -8.39 8.62
N TYR A 66 10.75 -8.18 7.49
CA TYR A 66 11.71 -9.14 6.94
C TYR A 66 12.89 -9.38 7.89
N LYS A 67 13.48 -8.32 8.44
CA LYS A 67 14.57 -8.45 9.40
C LYS A 67 14.17 -9.27 10.62
N LYS A 68 12.94 -9.09 11.13
CA LYS A 68 12.41 -9.84 12.28
C LYS A 68 12.34 -11.36 12.01
N VAL A 69 12.10 -11.77 10.76
CA VAL A 69 12.06 -13.18 10.36
C VAL A 69 13.39 -13.68 9.77
N GLY A 70 14.49 -12.95 9.99
CA GLY A 70 15.84 -13.35 9.57
C GLY A 70 16.22 -13.01 8.12
N PHE A 71 15.38 -12.28 7.39
CA PHE A 71 15.67 -11.83 6.02
C PHE A 71 16.28 -10.43 6.03
N ASN A 72 17.56 -10.32 5.64
CA ASN A 72 18.32 -9.06 5.67
C ASN A 72 18.18 -8.19 4.40
N ARG A 73 17.44 -8.68 3.39
CA ARG A 73 17.15 -7.97 2.13
C ARG A 73 15.69 -8.17 1.77
N SER A 74 15.11 -7.23 1.02
CA SER A 74 13.79 -7.46 0.40
C SER A 74 13.87 -8.73 -0.44
N PRO A 75 13.02 -9.75 -0.20
CA PRO A 75 13.08 -10.98 -0.95
C PRO A 75 12.83 -10.68 -2.42
N ASN A 76 13.60 -11.35 -3.28
CA ASN A 76 13.34 -11.34 -4.70
C ASN A 76 11.88 -11.79 -4.93
N PHE A 77 11.17 -11.13 -5.84
CA PHE A 77 9.81 -11.50 -6.22
C PHE A 77 9.67 -13.01 -6.50
N GLY A 78 10.66 -13.63 -7.15
CA GLY A 78 10.68 -15.07 -7.40
C GLY A 78 10.66 -15.92 -6.11
N LEU A 79 11.33 -15.47 -5.05
CA LEU A 79 11.32 -16.17 -3.75
C LEU A 79 9.95 -16.06 -3.06
N LEU A 80 9.29 -14.90 -3.15
CA LEU A 80 7.94 -14.71 -2.63
C LEU A 80 6.91 -15.59 -3.35
N VAL A 81 7.01 -15.66 -4.69
CA VAL A 81 6.15 -16.54 -5.50
C VAL A 81 6.39 -18.00 -5.14
N ALA A 82 7.66 -18.43 -5.05
CA ALA A 82 8.00 -19.80 -4.69
C ALA A 82 7.48 -20.19 -3.29
N GLU A 83 7.63 -19.31 -2.29
CA GLU A 83 7.10 -19.54 -0.93
C GLU A 83 5.56 -19.59 -0.93
N SER A 84 4.91 -18.69 -1.67
CA SER A 84 3.44 -18.69 -1.79
C SER A 84 2.93 -19.99 -2.42
N ILE A 85 3.60 -20.49 -3.46
CA ILE A 85 3.29 -21.79 -4.09
C ILE A 85 3.49 -22.93 -3.08
N ARG A 86 4.58 -22.93 -2.31
CA ARG A 86 4.82 -23.95 -1.28
C ARG A 86 3.69 -23.99 -0.25
N GLN A 87 3.26 -22.83 0.27
CA GLN A 87 2.17 -22.76 1.25
C GLN A 87 0.84 -23.26 0.67
N ILE A 88 0.51 -22.89 -0.57
CA ILE A 88 -0.68 -23.37 -1.26
C ILE A 88 -0.62 -24.91 -1.41
N GLN A 89 0.52 -25.45 -1.82
CA GLN A 89 0.70 -26.89 -1.99
C GLN A 89 0.62 -27.64 -0.65
N ALA A 90 1.22 -27.10 0.41
CA ALA A 90 1.15 -27.69 1.75
C ALA A 90 -0.31 -27.76 2.23
N LYS A 91 -1.07 -26.66 2.11
CA LYS A 91 -2.49 -26.62 2.48
C LYS A 91 -3.36 -27.60 1.68
N ARG A 92 -3.03 -27.85 0.40
CA ARG A 92 -3.72 -28.86 -0.43
C ARG A 92 -3.42 -30.30 -0.03
N ARG A 93 -2.31 -30.55 0.67
CA ARG A 93 -1.91 -31.89 1.13
C ARG A 93 -2.49 -32.21 2.52
N GLU A 94 -3.01 -31.23 3.24
CA GLU A 94 -3.73 -31.48 4.48
C GLU A 94 -5.02 -32.26 4.19
N PRO A 95 -5.30 -33.36 4.91
CA PRO A 95 -6.54 -34.10 4.73
C PRO A 95 -7.74 -33.21 5.08
N PRO A 96 -8.89 -33.38 4.41
CA PRO A 96 -10.09 -32.63 4.74
C PRO A 96 -10.49 -32.90 6.20
N SER A 97 -10.72 -31.82 6.94
CA SER A 97 -11.24 -31.82 8.32
C SER A 97 -12.68 -32.28 8.40
#